data_AF-A0A6B3HEX9-F1
#
_entry.id   AF-A0A6B3HEX9-F1
#
_cell.length_a   1.000
_cell.length_b   1.000
_cell.length_c   1.000
_cell.angle_alpha   90.00
_cell.angle_beta   90.00
_cell.angle_gamma   90.00
#
_symmetry.space_group_name_H-M   'P 1'
#
loop_
_entity.id
_entity.type
_entity.pdbx_description
1 polymer ?
#
loop_
_entity_poly.entity_id
_entity_poly.type
_entity_poly.pdbx_seq_one_letter_code
_entity_poly.pdbx_strand_id
1 'polypeptide(L)'
;WMSPADGARLFHAALTAEAVGHTVVYGSSANTRLWWDLTTARALGYDPQDDSEPYAAKLVAEHGELDPADPAHAGVGGHFVTDPPIWPH
;
A
#
# COMPACT_ATOMS: atom_id res chain seq x y z
N TRP A 1 1.50 -3.32 0.43
CA TRP A 1 2.78 -2.98 1.10
C TRP A 1 3.51 -1.90 0.31
N MET A 2 4.40 -1.15 0.94
CA MET A 2 5.23 -0.13 0.29
C MET A 2 6.64 -0.21 0.83
N SER A 3 7.62 -0.44 -0.05
CA SER A 3 9.03 -0.42 0.32
C SER A 3 9.50 1.01 0.64
N PRO A 4 10.54 1.19 1.46
CA PRO A 4 11.14 2.51 1.65
C PRO A 4 11.67 3.13 0.35
N ALA A 5 12.20 2.31 -0.57
CA ALA A 5 12.74 2.79 -1.83
C ALA A 5 11.63 3.27 -2.79
N ASP A 6 10.51 2.54 -2.85
CA ASP A 6 9.32 2.96 -3.59
C ASP A 6 8.66 4.19 -2.97
N GLY A 7 8.63 4.28 -1.64
CA GLY A 7 8.22 5.51 -0.95
C GLY A 7 9.05 6.72 -1.39
N ALA A 8 10.37 6.58 -1.42
CA ALA A 8 11.26 7.64 -1.91
C ALA A 8 11.04 7.97 -3.40
N ARG A 9 10.82 6.95 -4.26
CA ARG A 9 10.48 7.15 -5.68
C ARG A 9 9.17 7.89 -5.87
N LEU A 10 8.15 7.60 -5.06
CA LEU A 10 6.87 8.31 -5.11
C LEU A 10 7.04 9.78 -4.72
N PHE A 11 7.77 10.07 -3.65
CA PHE A 11 8.08 11.45 -3.28
C PHE A 11 8.88 12.16 -4.36
N HIS A 12 9.87 11.48 -4.97
CA HIS A 12 10.63 12.04 -6.08
C HIS A 12 9.72 12.42 -7.24
N ALA A 13 8.86 11.50 -7.71
CA ALA A 13 7.89 11.75 -8.78
C ALA A 13 6.96 12.94 -8.45
N ALA A 14 6.44 13.01 -7.22
CA ALA A 14 5.60 14.11 -6.78
C ALA A 14 6.35 15.46 -6.65
N LEU A 15 7.67 15.46 -6.44
CA LEU A 15 8.45 16.69 -6.33
C LEU A 15 9.00 17.18 -7.68
N THR A 16 9.08 16.29 -8.69
CA THR A 16 9.70 16.61 -9.99
C THR A 16 8.72 16.64 -11.15
N ALA A 17 7.48 16.18 -10.97
CA ALA A 17 6.46 16.29 -12.01
C ALA A 17 6.13 17.76 -12.34
N GLU A 18 6.03 18.06 -13.63
CA GLU A 18 5.80 19.41 -14.15
C GLU A 18 4.45 20.01 -13.69
N ALA A 19 3.44 19.16 -13.50
CA ALA A 19 2.10 19.56 -13.08
C ALA A 19 1.49 18.57 -12.08
N VAL A 20 1.84 18.70 -10.80
CA VAL A 20 1.25 17.87 -9.72
C VAL A 20 -0.15 18.31 -9.32
N GLY A 21 -0.37 19.63 -9.14
CA GLY A 21 -1.65 20.16 -8.64
C GLY A 21 -2.06 19.55 -7.28
N HIS A 22 -3.37 19.34 -7.08
CA HIS A 22 -3.90 18.56 -5.97
C HIS A 22 -4.29 17.17 -6.47
N THR A 23 -3.35 16.23 -6.44
CA THR A 23 -3.52 14.87 -6.96
C THR A 23 -3.52 13.85 -5.84
N VAL A 24 -4.54 13.00 -5.80
CA VAL A 24 -4.62 11.86 -4.90
C VAL A 24 -3.96 10.66 -5.56
N VAL A 25 -3.04 10.01 -4.84
CA VAL A 25 -2.31 8.82 -5.27
C VAL A 25 -2.32 7.77 -4.16
N TYR A 26 -2.29 6.49 -4.54
CA TYR A 26 -2.05 5.41 -3.59
C TYR A 26 -0.55 5.10 -3.49
N GLY A 27 -0.01 5.15 -2.27
CA GLY A 27 1.36 4.75 -1.98
C GLY A 27 1.48 3.24 -1.86
N SER A 28 1.85 2.57 -2.95
CA SER A 28 2.13 1.13 -2.95
C SER A 28 3.27 0.81 -3.89
N SER A 29 4.04 -0.20 -3.50
CA SER A 29 4.96 -0.92 -4.39
C SER A 29 4.18 -1.69 -5.47
N ALA A 30 4.90 -2.26 -6.44
CA ALA A 30 4.37 -3.04 -7.57
C ALA A 30 3.94 -4.44 -7.13
N ASN A 31 3.15 -4.51 -6.06
CA ASN A 31 2.79 -5.77 -5.42
C ASN A 31 2.01 -6.66 -6.41
N THR A 32 2.37 -7.93 -6.53
CA THR A 32 1.62 -8.88 -7.38
C THR A 32 0.13 -8.92 -7.00
N ARG A 33 -0.17 -8.82 -5.69
CA ARG A 33 -1.55 -8.78 -5.14
C ARG A 33 -2.00 -7.35 -4.81
N LEU A 34 -1.66 -6.39 -5.65
CA LEU A 34 -2.02 -4.99 -5.48
C LEU A 34 -3.54 -4.77 -5.49
N TRP A 35 -4.03 -3.94 -4.57
CA TRP A 35 -5.45 -3.57 -4.47
C TRP A 35 -5.77 -2.20 -5.09
N TRP A 36 -4.75 -1.36 -5.25
CA TRP A 36 -4.90 0.03 -5.64
C TRP A 36 -4.65 0.24 -7.13
N ASP A 37 -5.41 1.15 -7.74
CA ASP A 37 -5.08 1.67 -9.06
C ASP A 37 -3.96 2.72 -8.94
N LEU A 38 -2.83 2.47 -9.60
CA LEU A 38 -1.67 3.36 -9.59
C LEU A 38 -1.65 4.34 -10.77
N THR A 39 -2.71 4.41 -11.56
CA THR A 39 -2.78 5.27 -12.76
C THR A 39 -2.45 6.72 -12.44
N THR A 40 -3.00 7.30 -11.36
CA THR A 40 -2.71 8.69 -10.98
C THR A 40 -1.27 8.89 -10.51
N ALA A 41 -0.69 7.92 -9.80
CA ALA A 41 0.71 7.97 -9.39
C ALA A 41 1.65 7.88 -10.61
N ARG A 42 1.35 6.96 -11.54
CA ARG A 42 2.11 6.78 -12.80
C ARG A 42 2.04 8.00 -13.69
N ALA A 43 0.92 8.74 -13.69
CA ALA A 43 0.81 10.01 -14.39
C ALA A 43 1.79 11.09 -13.86
N LEU A 44 2.24 10.97 -12.60
CA LEU A 44 3.30 11.81 -12.03
C LEU A 44 4.72 11.29 -12.33
N GLY A 45 4.86 10.19 -13.09
CA GLY A 45 6.14 9.53 -13.35
C GLY A 45 6.58 8.55 -12.27
N TYR A 46 5.70 8.16 -11.35
CA TYR A 46 6.01 7.11 -10.38
C TYR A 46 5.98 5.73 -11.04
N ASP A 47 7.12 5.04 -10.99
CA ASP A 47 7.26 3.64 -11.43
C ASP A 47 7.79 2.77 -10.28
N PRO A 48 6.91 2.07 -9.54
CA PRO A 48 7.34 1.21 -8.44
C PRO A 48 8.09 -0.02 -8.93
N GLN A 49 9.11 -0.45 -8.18
CA GLN A 49 10.00 -1.53 -8.60
C GLN A 49 9.98 -2.75 -7.68
N ASP A 50 9.51 -2.60 -6.44
CA ASP A 50 9.56 -3.67 -5.45
C ASP A 50 8.22 -4.42 -5.38
N ASP A 51 8.24 -5.64 -4.85
CA ASP A 51 7.07 -6.50 -4.67
C ASP A 51 7.12 -7.21 -3.31
N SER A 52 5.98 -7.28 -2.62
CA SER A 52 5.82 -8.04 -1.38
C SER A 52 5.59 -9.54 -1.59
N GLU A 53 5.23 -10.00 -2.78
CA GLU A 53 4.90 -11.40 -3.06
C GLU A 53 5.97 -12.42 -2.62
N PRO A 54 7.29 -12.15 -2.76
CA PRO A 54 8.32 -13.07 -2.30
C PRO A 54 8.27 -13.38 -0.80
N TYR A 55 7.63 -12.52 0.00
CA TYR A 55 7.49 -12.69 1.45
C TYR A 55 6.20 -13.41 1.85
N ALA A 56 5.23 -13.56 0.93
CA ALA A 56 3.89 -14.05 1.24
C ALA A 56 3.91 -15.47 1.85
N ALA A 57 4.64 -16.41 1.22
CA ALA A 57 4.67 -17.80 1.68
C ALA A 57 5.24 -17.95 3.10
N LYS A 58 6.27 -17.17 3.44
CA LYS A 58 6.84 -17.17 4.79
C LYS A 58 5.82 -16.66 5.81
N LEU A 59 5.16 -15.54 5.51
CA LEU A 59 4.17 -14.94 6.42
C LEU A 59 2.95 -15.85 6.64
N VAL A 60 2.46 -16.50 5.59
CA VAL A 60 1.38 -17.49 5.71
C VAL A 60 1.80 -18.69 6.56
N ALA A 61 3.05 -19.17 6.41
CA ALA A 61 3.56 -20.25 7.25
C ALA A 61 3.69 -19.86 8.73
N GLU A 62 4.02 -18.59 9.01
CA GLU A 62 4.19 -18.08 10.38
C GLU A 62 2.86 -17.69 11.05
N HIS A 63 1.90 -17.15 10.30
CA HIS A 63 0.68 -16.54 10.82
C HIS A 63 -0.62 -17.26 10.42
N GLY A 64 -0.55 -18.24 9.52
CA GLY A 64 -1.70 -18.89 8.92
C GLY A 64 -2.26 -18.13 7.71
N GLU A 65 -3.27 -18.74 7.09
CA GLU A 65 -4.05 -18.10 6.03
C GLU A 65 -4.99 -17.03 6.61
N LEU A 66 -5.38 -16.07 5.77
CA LEU A 66 -6.39 -15.08 6.15
C LEU A 66 -7.75 -15.78 6.35
N ASP A 67 -8.41 -15.48 7.47
CA ASP A 67 -9.77 -15.92 7.76
C ASP A 67 -10.80 -14.89 7.23
N PRO A 68 -11.59 -15.21 6.20
CA PRO A 68 -12.59 -14.29 5.66
C PRO A 68 -13.73 -13.94 6.64
N ALA A 69 -13.93 -14.74 7.70
CA ALA A 69 -14.91 -14.45 8.74
C ALA A 69 -14.41 -13.38 9.74
N ASP A 70 -13.10 -13.12 9.78
CA ASP A 70 -12.52 -12.04 10.58
C ASP A 70 -12.65 -10.70 9.81
N PRO A 71 -13.40 -9.71 10.34
CA PRO A 71 -13.54 -8.40 9.70
C PRO A 71 -12.20 -7.68 9.47
N ALA A 72 -11.19 -7.91 10.32
CA ALA A 72 -9.87 -7.32 10.15
C ALA A 72 -9.11 -7.93 8.95
N HIS A 73 -9.35 -9.19 8.61
CA HIS A 73 -8.77 -9.80 7.40
C HIS A 73 -9.57 -9.47 6.13
N ALA A 74 -10.88 -9.26 6.26
CA ALA A 74 -11.75 -8.94 5.13
C ALA A 74 -11.67 -7.46 4.71
N GLY A 75 -11.37 -6.55 5.64
CA GLY A 75 -11.34 -5.11 5.39
C GLY A 75 -9.96 -4.55 5.08
N VAL A 76 -9.89 -3.56 4.18
CA VAL A 76 -8.63 -2.88 3.81
C VAL A 76 -7.95 -2.11 4.94
N GLY A 77 -8.70 -1.77 6.00
CA GLY A 77 -8.18 -1.12 7.19
C GLY A 77 -7.46 -2.07 8.16
N GLY A 78 -7.52 -3.38 7.94
CA GLY A 78 -6.95 -4.33 8.88
C GLY A 78 -7.59 -4.23 10.26
N HIS A 79 -6.76 -4.32 11.30
CA HIS A 79 -7.14 -4.19 12.71
C HIS A 79 -7.89 -2.89 13.05
N PHE A 80 -7.73 -1.80 12.28
CA PHE A 80 -8.48 -0.56 12.48
C PHE A 80 -10.00 -0.74 12.29
N VAL A 81 -10.44 -1.80 11.60
CA VAL A 81 -11.86 -2.11 11.41
C VAL A 81 -12.49 -2.64 12.70
N THR A 82 -11.70 -3.31 13.55
CA THR A 82 -12.17 -4.00 14.75
C THR A 82 -11.78 -3.30 16.04
N ASP A 83 -10.63 -2.63 16.06
CA ASP A 83 -10.05 -1.98 17.24
C ASP A 83 -9.31 -0.70 16.80
N PRO A 84 -10.07 0.34 16.40
CA PRO A 84 -9.48 1.61 16.01
C PRO A 84 -8.89 2.33 17.23
N PRO A 85 -7.73 2.99 17.07
CA PRO A 85 -7.20 3.86 18.12
C PRO A 85 -8.21 4.96 18.48
N ILE A 86 -8.52 5.07 19.77
CA ILE A 86 -9.33 6.15 20.33
C ILE A 86 -8.37 7.19 20.89
N TRP A 87 -8.26 8.32 20.21
CA TRP A 87 -7.52 9.45 20.74
C TRP A 87 -8.42 10.21 21.71
N PRO A 88 -8.05 10.29 23.01
CA PRO A 88 -8.75 11.15 23.94
C PRO A 88 -8.42 12.59 23.54
N HIS A 89 -9.39 13.27 22.93
CA HIS A 89 -9.32 14.72 22.78
C HIS A 89 -9.26 15.37 24.18
#